data_AF-A0A920LIJ0-F1
#
_entry.id   AF-A0A920LIJ0-F1
#
_cell.length_a   1.000
_cell.length_b   1.000
_cell.length_c   1.000
_cell.angle_alpha   90.00
_cell.angle_beta   90.00
_cell.angle_gamma   90.00
#
_symmetry.space_group_name_H-M   'P 1'
#
loop_
_entity.id
_entity.type
_entity.pdbx_description
1 polymer ?
#
loop_
_entity_poly.entity_id
_entity_poly.type
_entity_poly.pdbx_seq_one_letter_code
_entity_poly.pdbx_strand_id
1 'polypeptide(L)' 'MIISGGVNIYPQETEDLIITHPKVYDCAVIGVPNQEFGEEVKAVVQPISWNDVGKI' A
#
# COMPACT_ATOMS: atom_id res chain seq x y z
N MET A 1 -0.61 11.20 -4.95
CA MET A 1 -1.73 11.54 -4.05
C MET A 1 -2.93 10.73 -4.52
N ILE A 2 -3.64 10.08 -3.59
CA ILE A 2 -4.81 9.24 -3.86
C ILE A 2 -6.01 9.93 -3.22
N ILE A 3 -7.16 9.99 -3.90
CA ILE A 3 -8.38 10.59 -3.36
C ILE A 3 -9.44 9.50 -3.17
N SER A 4 -9.68 9.11 -1.92
CA SER A 4 -10.65 8.07 -1.58
C SER A 4 -11.80 8.68 -0.76
N GLY A 5 -13.02 8.64 -1.31
CA GLY A 5 -14.20 9.15 -0.60
C GLY A 5 -14.14 10.65 -0.29
N GLY A 6 -13.40 11.42 -1.08
CA GLY A 6 -13.14 12.85 -0.85
C GLY A 6 -12.02 13.15 0.15
N VAL A 7 -11.29 12.15 0.63
CA VAL A 7 -10.14 12.29 1.53
C VAL A 7 -8.83 12.15 0.75
N ASN A 8 -7.89 13.06 1.00
CA ASN A 8 -6.55 12.98 0.44
C ASN A 8 -5.69 12.00 1.24
N ILE A 9 -5.11 11.02 0.55
CA ILE A 9 -4.17 10.04 1.10
C ILE A 9 -2.82 10.25 0.41
N TYR A 10 -1.76 10.39 1.21
CA TYR A 10 -0.39 10.49 0.72
C TYR A 10 0.25 9.10 0.77
N PRO A 11 0.57 8.50 -0.40
CA PRO A 11 1.10 7.14 -0.46
C PRO A 11 2.36 6.95 0.38
N GLN A 12 3.26 7.95 0.37
CA GLN A 12 4.51 7.93 1.09
C GLN A 12 4.32 7.71 2.60
N GLU A 13 3.31 8.32 3.23
CA GLU A 13 3.04 8.10 4.67
C GLU A 13 2.65 6.65 4.96
N THR A 14 1.97 6.01 4.01
CA THR A 14 1.59 4.60 4.11
C THR A 14 2.78 3.68 3.85
N GLU A 15 3.62 4.01 2.86
CA GLU A 15 4.87 3.30 2.58
C GLU A 15 5.85 3.35 3.77
N ASP A 16 6.04 4.54 4.34
CA ASP A 16 6.88 4.79 5.52
C ASP A 16 6.43 3.98 6.73
N LEU A 17 5.13 3.67 6.83
CA LEU A 17 4.61 2.78 7.87
C LEU A 17 4.83 1.30 7.52
N ILE A 18 4.47 0.89 6.30
CA ILE A 18 4.56 -0.51 5.85
C ILE A 18 6.00 -1.02 5.90
N ILE A 19 6.98 -0.18 5.53
CA ILE A 19 8.40 -0.54 5.52
C ILE A 19 8.95 -0.89 6.92
N THR A 20 8.27 -0.47 7.99
CA THR A 20 8.66 -0.83 9.36
C THR A 20 8.34 -2.28 9.73
N HIS A 21 7.50 -2.97 8.94
CA HIS A 21 7.12 -4.35 9.21
C HIS A 21 8.31 -5.31 8.98
N PRO A 22 8.66 -6.19 9.93
CA PRO A 22 9.90 -6.96 9.91
C PRO A 22 10.02 -7.99 8.78
N LYS A 23 8.94 -8.23 8.02
CA LYS A 23 8.95 -9.11 6.85
C LYS A 23 8.94 -8.37 5.51
N VAL A 24 8.82 -7.05 5.52
CA VAL A 24 8.79 -6.23 4.31
C VAL A 24 10.20 -5.77 3.98
N TYR A 25 10.62 -5.97 2.74
CA TYR A 25 11.87 -5.43 2.22
C TYR A 25 11.65 -4.06 1.59
N ASP A 26 10.60 -3.95 0.77
CA ASP A 26 10.21 -2.72 0.08
C ASP A 26 8.70 -2.74 -0.19
N CYS A 27 8.11 -1.58 -0.46
CA CYS A 27 6.72 -1.48 -0.86
C CYS A 27 6.44 -0.24 -1.70
N ALA A 28 5.39 -0.32 -2.52
CA ALA A 28 4.84 0.82 -3.23
C ALA A 28 3.33 0.88 -2.97
N VAL A 29 2.82 2.07 -2.69
CA VAL A 29 1.40 2.33 -2.44
C VAL A 29 0.82 3.14 -3.59
N ILE A 30 -0.26 2.64 -4.18
CA ILE A 30 -0.91 3.24 -5.34
C ILE A 30 -2.43 3.34 -5.13
N GLY A 31 -3.04 4.31 -5.81
CA GLY A 31 -4.48 4.38 -5.94
C GLY A 31 -4.93 3.46 -7.06
N VAL A 32 -6.03 2.73 -6.86
CA VAL A 32 -6.70 1.97 -7.91
C VAL A 32 -8.17 2.34 -7.99
N PRO A 33 -8.83 2.24 -9.16
CA PRO A 33 -10.23 2.62 -9.29
C PRO A 33 -11.15 1.86 -8.34
N ASN A 34 -12.08 2.57 -7.70
CA ASN A 34 -13.08 2.00 -6.81
C ASN A 34 -14.47 2.61 -7.12
N GLN A 35 -15.52 1.78 -7.14
CA GLN A 35 -16.87 2.23 -7.54
C GLN A 35 -17.56 3.13 -6.51
N GLU A 36 -17.25 2.98 -5.22
CA GLU A 36 -17.86 3.73 -4.13
C GLU A 36 -17.06 5.00 -3.80
N PHE A 37 -15.74 4.88 -3.78
CA PHE A 37 -14.85 5.92 -3.27
C PHE A 37 -14.07 6.68 -4.35
N GLY A 38 -14.25 6.32 -5.63
CA GLY A 38 -13.46 6.83 -6.75
C GLY A 38 -12.11 6.12 -6.85
N GLU A 39 -11.29 6.21 -5.81
CA GLU A 39 -10.06 5.44 -5.65
C GLU A 39 -10.04 4.68 -4.31
N GLU A 40 -9.34 3.54 -4.28
CA GLU A 40 -8.94 2.85 -3.05
C GLU A 40 -7.42 2.66 -3.00
N VAL A 41 -6.88 2.52 -1.79
CA VAL A 41 -5.45 2.32 -1.59
C VAL A 41 -5.07 0.86 -1.81
N LYS A 42 -4.02 0.62 -2.59
CA LYS A 42 -3.41 -0.69 -2.79
C LYS A 42 -1.91 -0.65 -2.51
N ALA A 43 -1.44 -1.53 -1.64
CA ALA A 43 -0.01 -1.73 -1.41
C ALA A 43 0.48 -2.92 -2.24
N VAL A 44 1.61 -2.74 -2.92
CA VAL A 44 2.40 -3.81 -3.54
C VAL A 44 3.64 -3.98 -2.66
N VAL A 45 3.80 -5.19 -2.12
CA VAL A 45 4.80 -5.47 -1.09
C VAL A 45 5.83 -6.46 -1.62
N GLN A 46 7.11 -6.13 -1.47
CA GLN A 46 8.21 -7.05 -1.64
C GLN A 46 8.57 -7.65 -0.27
N PRO A 47 8.41 -8.97 -0.06
CA PRO A 47 8.86 -9.60 1.17
C PRO A 47 10.39 -9.73 1.20
N ILE A 48 10.96 -9.77 2.41
CA ILE A 48 12.38 -10.11 2.62
C ILE A 48 12.67 -11.54 2.17
N SER A 49 11.72 -12.46 2.41
CA SER A 49 11.83 -13.86 2.04
C SER A 49 10.72 -14.24 1.06
N TRP A 50 11.10 -14.89 -0.03
CA TRP A 50 10.13 -15.41 -1.01
C TRP A 50 9.16 -16.45 -0.43
N ASN A 51 9.51 -17.07 0.71
CA ASN A 51 8.60 -17.99 1.42
C ASN A 51 7.40 -17.28 2.06
N ASP A 52 7.44 -15.95 2.20
CA ASP A 52 6.37 -15.13 2.77
C ASP A 52 5.43 -14.52 1.71
N VAL A 53 5.64 -14.79 0.41
CA VAL A 53 4.73 -14.35 -0.66
C VAL A 53 3.30 -14.82 -0.39
N GLY A 54 2.34 -13.89 -0.45
CA GLY A 54 0.91 -14.15 -0.20
C GLY A 54 0.55 -14.40 1.27
N LYS A 55 1.49 -14.23 2.20
CA LYS A 55 1.29 -14.41 3.65
C LYS A 55 1.49 -13.12 4.45
N ILE A 56 1.80 -12.02 3.75
CA ILE A 56 1.93 -10.66 4.28
C ILE A 56 0.81 -9.84 3.66
#